data_AF-A0A9P7A3R3-F1
#
_entry.id   AF-A0A9P7A3R3-F1
#
_cell.length_a   1.000
_cell.length_b   1.000
_cell.length_c   1.000
_cell.angle_alpha   90.00
_cell.angle_beta   90.00
_cell.angle_gamma   90.00
#
_symmetry.space_group_name_H-M   'P 1'
#
loop_
_entity.id
_entity.type
_entity.pdbx_description
1 polymer ?
#
loop_
_entity_poly.entity_id
_entity_poly.type
_entity_poly.pdbx_seq_one_letter_code
_entity_poly.pdbx_strand_id
1 'polypeptide(L)'
;EIDDLIESLEGDDTSAPVKVTAQSVAADIEGTISRIQPELLGLEKWTGCNMMWIVTHGKVSDSFTPWSYASRNLQTMCLHLLKTTVEKLALQTDAYVVSGTSGIVRMMTGQKMTELKAEIREMVHDGMNKILTEMEVLPDDLLAIAYNGYDTFVVKWGIELTGWTKAQVTNPGNITSSVALSRLHSALKDEDYHWCMLTSSELKLKAEEYKKHLINGEIKSHATHSDKGTKKKAGISMNTVK
;
A
#
# COMPACT_ATOMS: atom_id res chain seq x y z
N GLU A 1 -33.09 5.34 -7.12
CA GLU A 1 -33.55 5.28 -5.71
C GLU A 1 -32.40 5.46 -4.72
N ILE A 2 -31.33 4.65 -4.75
CA ILE A 2 -30.15 4.88 -3.90
C ILE A 2 -29.33 6.09 -4.40
N ASP A 3 -29.12 6.19 -5.71
CA ASP A 3 -28.35 7.30 -6.29
C ASP A 3 -29.02 8.67 -6.08
N ASP A 4 -30.36 8.72 -6.18
CA ASP A 4 -31.16 9.93 -5.90
C ASP A 4 -31.09 10.36 -4.42
N LEU A 5 -30.80 9.43 -3.51
CA LEU A 5 -30.64 9.68 -2.07
C LEU A 5 -29.26 10.27 -1.75
N ILE A 6 -28.22 9.85 -2.49
CA ILE A 6 -26.85 10.36 -2.34
C ILE A 6 -26.78 11.81 -2.80
N GLU A 7 -27.44 12.16 -3.90
CA GLU A 7 -27.47 13.53 -4.46
C GLU A 7 -28.15 14.54 -3.51
N SER A 8 -29.00 14.07 -2.59
CA SER A 8 -29.67 14.93 -1.60
C SER A 8 -28.83 15.29 -0.36
N LEU A 9 -27.65 14.68 -0.19
CA LEU A 9 -26.80 14.84 1.01
C LEU A 9 -25.65 15.85 0.82
N GLU A 10 -25.48 16.44 -0.37
CA GLU A 10 -24.42 17.41 -0.68
C GLU A 10 -24.78 18.85 -0.24
N GLY A 11 -25.22 19.00 1.02
CA GLY A 11 -25.60 20.28 1.62
C GLY A 11 -24.44 21.06 2.23
N ASP A 12 -24.04 22.11 1.53
CA ASP A 12 -23.35 23.37 1.92
C ASP A 12 -22.82 23.50 3.37
N ASP A 13 -21.50 23.36 3.54
CA ASP A 13 -20.80 23.61 4.81
C ASP A 13 -20.05 24.96 4.75
N THR A 14 -20.80 26.06 4.67
CA THR A 14 -20.26 27.43 4.71
C THR A 14 -20.08 27.89 6.16
N SER A 15 -19.00 27.46 6.82
CA SER A 15 -18.52 28.12 8.03
C SER A 15 -17.04 28.46 7.93
N ALA A 16 -16.70 29.69 8.35
CA ALA A 16 -15.34 30.19 8.29
C ALA A 16 -14.40 29.34 9.17
N PRO A 17 -13.16 29.06 8.73
CA PRO A 17 -12.26 28.17 9.45
C PRO A 17 -11.76 28.82 10.74
N VAL A 18 -12.38 28.48 11.87
CA VAL A 18 -11.80 28.73 13.19
C VAL A 18 -10.61 27.79 13.34
N LYS A 19 -9.40 28.32 13.53
CA LYS A 19 -8.19 27.52 13.77
C LYS A 19 -8.26 26.90 15.18
N VAL A 20 -8.95 25.78 15.29
CA VAL A 20 -8.97 24.95 16.50
C VAL A 20 -7.89 23.87 16.37
N THR A 21 -7.14 23.60 17.44
CA THR A 21 -6.16 22.51 17.44
C THR A 21 -6.87 21.16 17.47
N ALA A 22 -6.34 20.15 16.77
CA ALA A 22 -6.93 18.81 16.73
C ALA A 22 -7.14 18.21 18.15
N GLN A 23 -6.22 18.51 19.07
CA GLN A 23 -6.33 18.09 20.47
C GLN A 23 -7.50 18.76 21.20
N SER A 24 -7.79 20.03 20.92
CA SER A 24 -8.94 20.72 21.52
C SER A 24 -10.26 20.19 20.95
N VAL A 25 -10.28 19.82 19.67
CA VAL A 25 -11.45 19.17 19.04
C VAL A 25 -11.70 17.81 19.69
N ALA A 26 -10.66 16.98 19.83
CA ALA A 26 -10.76 15.68 20.48
C ALA A 26 -11.27 15.78 21.93
N ALA A 27 -10.74 16.71 22.72
CA ALA A 27 -11.18 16.93 24.09
C ALA A 27 -12.65 17.38 24.19
N ASP A 28 -13.11 18.21 23.25
CA ASP A 28 -14.51 18.66 23.23
C ASP A 28 -15.46 17.52 22.82
N ILE A 29 -15.06 16.70 21.85
CA ILE A 29 -15.80 15.49 21.45
C ILE A 29 -15.90 14.52 22.63
N GLU A 30 -14.78 14.18 23.28
CA GLU A 30 -14.77 13.27 24.43
C GLU A 30 -15.59 13.80 25.61
N GLY A 31 -15.48 15.10 25.89
CA GLY A 31 -16.27 15.77 26.92
C GLY A 31 -17.76 15.73 26.62
N THR A 32 -18.13 15.92 25.35
CA THR A 32 -19.53 15.88 24.89
C THR A 32 -20.09 14.46 24.95
N ILE A 33 -19.36 13.46 24.46
CA ILE A 33 -19.75 12.05 24.52
C ILE A 33 -19.96 11.62 25.98
N SER A 34 -19.05 12.00 26.88
CA SER A 34 -19.14 11.68 28.30
C SER A 34 -20.40 12.24 28.98
N ARG A 35 -20.97 13.34 28.46
CA ARG A 35 -22.23 13.93 28.94
C ARG A 35 -23.46 13.28 28.30
N ILE A 36 -23.42 12.98 27.01
CA ILE A 36 -24.55 12.41 26.27
C ILE A 36 -24.77 10.94 26.61
N GLN A 37 -23.70 10.18 26.79
CA GLN A 37 -23.77 8.73 27.00
C GLN A 37 -24.65 8.33 28.20
N PRO A 38 -24.53 8.93 29.40
CA PRO A 38 -25.42 8.62 30.52
C PRO A 38 -26.90 8.90 30.23
N GLU A 39 -27.22 9.97 29.50
CA GLU A 39 -28.59 10.34 29.13
C GLU A 39 -29.21 9.30 28.19
N LEU A 40 -28.43 8.88 27.18
CA LEU A 40 -28.85 7.83 26.25
C LEU A 40 -29.06 6.50 26.98
N LEU A 41 -28.11 6.09 27.83
CA LEU A 41 -28.24 4.87 28.63
C LEU A 41 -29.43 4.93 29.60
N GLY A 42 -29.71 6.10 30.17
CA GLY A 42 -30.88 6.35 31.01
C GLY A 42 -32.18 6.17 30.23
N LEU A 43 -32.25 6.73 29.03
CA LEU A 43 -33.39 6.62 28.14
C LEU A 43 -33.67 5.17 27.74
N GLU A 44 -32.65 4.39 27.37
CA GLU A 44 -32.76 2.94 27.13
C GLU A 44 -33.36 2.24 28.35
N LYS A 45 -32.82 2.53 29.53
CA LYS A 45 -33.25 1.88 30.77
C LYS A 45 -34.70 2.21 31.15
N TRP A 46 -35.15 3.44 30.94
CA TRP A 46 -36.49 3.88 31.36
C TRP A 46 -37.59 3.54 30.36
N THR A 47 -37.27 3.56 29.07
CA THR A 47 -38.27 3.33 28.02
C THR A 47 -38.22 1.92 27.44
N GLY A 48 -37.11 1.20 27.62
CA GLY A 48 -36.85 -0.07 26.95
C GLY A 48 -36.57 0.06 25.45
N CYS A 49 -36.35 1.28 24.95
CA CYS A 49 -35.96 1.47 23.55
C CYS A 49 -34.57 0.88 23.28
N ASN A 50 -34.30 0.50 22.04
CA ASN A 50 -32.98 0.06 21.61
C ASN A 50 -32.33 1.17 20.81
N MET A 51 -31.05 1.44 21.08
CA MET A 51 -30.30 2.52 20.47
C MET A 51 -28.91 2.06 20.04
N MET A 52 -28.43 2.65 18.96
CA MET A 52 -27.09 2.46 18.43
C MET A 52 -26.58 3.81 17.96
N TRP A 53 -25.35 4.14 18.29
CA TRP A 53 -24.67 5.33 17.79
C TRP A 53 -23.21 5.02 17.50
N ILE A 54 -22.69 5.72 16.49
CA ILE A 54 -21.31 5.64 16.03
C ILE A 54 -20.82 7.07 15.86
N VAL A 55 -19.66 7.37 16.42
CA VAL A 55 -18.94 8.63 16.22
C VAL A 55 -17.67 8.32 15.46
N THR A 56 -17.53 8.93 14.28
CA THR A 56 -16.39 8.75 13.37
C THR A 56 -15.61 10.05 13.24
N HIS A 57 -14.38 9.95 12.74
CA HIS A 57 -13.58 11.09 12.37
C HIS A 57 -14.23 11.87 11.23
N GLY A 58 -14.13 13.19 11.28
CA GLY A 58 -14.45 14.04 10.13
C GLY A 58 -13.27 14.15 9.16
N LYS A 59 -12.04 14.02 9.68
CA LYS A 59 -10.80 14.18 8.91
C LYS A 59 -9.72 13.20 9.38
N VAL A 60 -8.78 12.88 8.47
CA VAL A 60 -7.60 12.02 8.77
C VAL A 60 -6.74 12.59 9.92
N SER A 61 -6.76 13.90 10.12
CA SER A 61 -5.97 14.60 11.14
C SER A 61 -6.58 14.56 12.54
N ASP A 62 -7.79 14.04 12.69
CA ASP A 62 -8.46 13.98 13.97
C ASP A 62 -7.75 12.97 14.88
N SER A 63 -7.58 13.34 16.15
CA SER A 63 -6.71 12.60 17.09
C SER A 63 -7.49 11.82 18.16
N PHE A 64 -8.80 11.64 17.98
CA PHE A 64 -9.62 10.87 18.93
C PHE A 64 -9.76 9.41 18.45
N THR A 65 -10.42 8.56 19.25
CA THR A 65 -10.74 7.18 18.83
C THR A 65 -12.21 7.12 18.47
N PRO A 66 -12.63 6.49 17.35
CA PRO A 66 -14.03 6.35 17.00
C PRO A 66 -14.80 5.65 18.13
N TRP A 67 -15.97 6.19 18.46
CA TRP A 67 -16.82 5.65 19.52
C TRP A 67 -17.95 4.86 18.91
N SER A 68 -18.33 3.77 19.56
CA SER A 68 -19.50 3.01 19.15
C SER A 68 -20.21 2.43 20.37
N TYR A 69 -21.53 2.38 20.27
CA TYR A 69 -22.39 1.74 21.25
C TYR A 69 -23.60 1.16 20.53
N ALA A 70 -24.08 0.04 21.04
CA ALA A 70 -25.40 -0.47 20.70
C ALA A 70 -26.00 -1.23 21.88
N SER A 71 -27.32 -1.12 22.06
CA SER A 71 -28.09 -1.97 22.96
C SER A 71 -27.97 -3.45 22.57
N ARG A 72 -28.19 -4.36 23.51
CA ARG A 72 -27.98 -5.81 23.34
C ARG A 72 -28.71 -6.42 22.13
N ASN A 73 -29.95 -5.99 21.88
CA ASN A 73 -30.71 -6.52 20.74
C ASN A 73 -30.12 -6.03 19.40
N LEU A 74 -29.63 -4.80 19.35
CA LEU A 74 -28.99 -4.24 18.16
C LEU A 74 -27.61 -4.86 17.91
N GLN A 75 -26.84 -5.17 18.96
CA GLN A 75 -25.62 -5.96 18.81
C GLN A 75 -25.92 -7.35 18.20
N THR A 76 -26.97 -8.01 18.69
CA THR A 76 -27.41 -9.31 18.17
C THR A 76 -27.90 -9.20 16.73
N MET A 77 -28.64 -8.14 16.41
CA MET A 77 -29.09 -7.83 15.05
C MET A 77 -27.91 -7.63 14.11
N CYS A 78 -26.88 -6.87 14.51
CA CYS A 78 -25.67 -6.68 13.70
C CYS A 78 -24.98 -8.01 13.41
N LEU A 79 -24.85 -8.88 14.40
CA LEU A 79 -24.25 -10.21 14.21
C LEU A 79 -25.09 -11.10 13.28
N HIS A 80 -26.41 -11.08 13.40
CA HIS A 80 -27.28 -11.99 12.66
C HIS A 80 -27.57 -11.51 11.24
N LEU A 81 -27.86 -10.22 11.06
CA LEU A 81 -28.23 -9.63 9.77
C LEU A 81 -27.02 -9.14 9.01
N LEU A 82 -26.12 -8.39 9.67
CA LEU A 82 -24.97 -7.75 9.02
C LEU A 82 -23.71 -8.61 9.06
N LYS A 83 -23.72 -9.74 9.80
CA LYS A 83 -22.56 -10.62 10.00
C LYS A 83 -21.31 -9.87 10.49
N THR A 84 -21.52 -8.79 11.25
CA THR A 84 -20.46 -7.92 11.74
C THR A 84 -20.75 -7.48 13.18
N THR A 85 -19.70 -7.10 13.92
CA THR A 85 -19.88 -6.46 15.23
C THR A 85 -20.09 -4.97 15.06
N VAL A 86 -20.65 -4.32 16.08
CA VAL A 86 -20.90 -2.87 16.04
C VAL A 86 -19.59 -2.09 15.99
N GLU A 87 -18.55 -2.58 16.65
CA GLU A 87 -17.21 -2.00 16.61
C GLU A 87 -16.60 -2.13 15.22
N LYS A 88 -16.76 -3.29 14.57
CA LYS A 88 -16.29 -3.48 13.20
C LYS A 88 -17.07 -2.62 12.20
N LEU A 89 -18.38 -2.48 12.40
CA LEU A 89 -19.21 -1.57 11.62
C LEU A 89 -18.74 -0.12 11.79
N ALA A 90 -18.48 0.32 13.03
CA ALA A 90 -17.96 1.65 13.33
C ALA A 90 -16.62 1.92 12.65
N LEU A 91 -15.69 0.96 12.67
CA LEU A 91 -14.43 1.07 11.96
C LEU A 91 -14.61 1.15 10.43
N GLN A 92 -15.52 0.36 9.86
CA GLN A 92 -15.80 0.41 8.42
C GLN A 92 -16.42 1.75 8.01
N THR A 93 -17.34 2.27 8.83
CA THR A 93 -17.92 3.60 8.63
C THR A 93 -16.85 4.68 8.76
N ASP A 94 -15.97 4.59 9.77
CA ASP A 94 -14.88 5.55 9.96
C ASP A 94 -13.92 5.57 8.76
N ALA A 95 -13.50 4.39 8.30
CA ALA A 95 -12.65 4.28 7.11
C ALA A 95 -13.33 4.83 5.85
N TYR A 96 -14.64 4.67 5.72
CA TYR A 96 -15.40 5.26 4.62
C TYR A 96 -15.46 6.78 4.69
N VAL A 97 -15.76 7.35 5.85
CA VAL A 97 -15.84 8.81 6.01
C VAL A 97 -14.47 9.45 5.74
N VAL A 98 -13.40 8.82 6.24
CA VAL A 98 -12.04 9.37 6.13
C VAL A 98 -11.43 9.16 4.75
N SER A 99 -11.68 8.03 4.09
CA SER A 99 -10.97 7.62 2.86
C SER A 99 -11.88 7.19 1.70
N GLY A 100 -13.19 7.40 1.80
CA GLY A 100 -14.18 6.96 0.83
C GLY A 100 -14.25 5.44 0.68
N THR A 101 -14.73 4.99 -0.49
CA THR A 101 -14.83 3.55 -0.83
C THR A 101 -13.48 2.83 -0.76
N SER A 102 -12.37 3.54 -0.98
CA SER A 102 -11.01 2.99 -0.86
C SER A 102 -10.68 2.54 0.57
N GLY A 103 -11.19 3.25 1.59
CA GLY A 103 -11.01 2.90 2.99
C GLY A 103 -11.72 1.60 3.36
N ILE A 104 -12.96 1.43 2.90
CA ILE A 104 -13.73 0.20 3.11
C ILE A 104 -13.04 -1.00 2.46
N VAL A 105 -12.61 -0.85 1.20
CA VAL A 105 -11.96 -1.95 0.47
C VAL A 105 -10.73 -2.42 1.21
N ARG A 106 -9.86 -1.52 1.70
CA ARG A 106 -8.67 -1.87 2.49
C ARG A 106 -8.99 -2.63 3.79
N MET A 107 -10.07 -2.26 4.48
CA MET A 107 -10.49 -2.94 5.70
C MET A 107 -11.16 -4.30 5.44
N MET A 108 -11.99 -4.40 4.40
CA MET A 108 -12.77 -5.61 4.09
C MET A 108 -11.95 -6.69 3.40
N THR A 109 -11.07 -6.32 2.47
CA THR A 109 -10.19 -7.30 1.81
C THR A 109 -9.09 -7.76 2.74
N GLY A 110 -8.85 -7.02 3.85
CA GLY A 110 -7.70 -7.25 4.70
C GLY A 110 -6.45 -7.42 3.86
N GLN A 111 -6.32 -6.57 2.82
CA GLN A 111 -5.51 -6.82 1.63
C GLN A 111 -4.20 -7.45 2.09
N LYS A 112 -4.07 -8.77 1.86
CA LYS A 112 -2.99 -9.51 2.49
C LYS A 112 -1.74 -8.83 2.01
N MET A 113 -0.77 -8.58 2.88
CA MET A 113 0.49 -7.94 2.46
C MET A 113 1.07 -8.58 1.19
N THR A 114 0.81 -9.87 0.97
CA THR A 114 1.10 -10.63 -0.25
C THR A 114 0.44 -10.08 -1.52
N GLU A 115 -0.84 -9.72 -1.49
CA GLU A 115 -1.61 -9.15 -2.61
C GLU A 115 -1.11 -7.74 -2.93
N LEU A 116 -0.98 -6.90 -1.91
CA LEU A 116 -0.46 -5.54 -2.11
C LEU A 116 1.00 -5.54 -2.60
N LYS A 117 1.80 -6.53 -2.18
CA LYS A 117 3.13 -6.79 -2.77
C LYS A 117 3.06 -7.26 -4.22
N ALA A 118 2.04 -8.02 -4.61
CA ALA A 118 1.86 -8.48 -5.98
C ALA A 118 1.48 -7.31 -6.90
N GLU A 119 0.50 -6.50 -6.50
CA GLU A 119 0.07 -5.30 -7.22
C GLU A 119 1.22 -4.30 -7.41
N ILE A 120 2.00 -4.03 -6.36
CA ILE A 120 3.18 -3.14 -6.48
C ILE A 120 4.19 -3.71 -7.49
N ARG A 121 4.44 -5.02 -7.49
CA ARG A 121 5.36 -5.62 -8.46
C ARG A 121 4.84 -5.48 -9.88
N GLU A 122 3.54 -5.71 -10.08
CA GLU A 122 2.89 -5.58 -11.39
C GLU A 122 2.98 -4.13 -11.90
N MET A 123 2.63 -3.14 -11.09
CA MET A 123 2.75 -1.71 -11.46
C MET A 123 4.17 -1.31 -11.83
N VAL A 124 5.17 -1.76 -11.06
CA VAL A 124 6.58 -1.47 -11.36
C VAL A 124 7.01 -2.15 -12.66
N HIS A 125 6.59 -3.38 -12.90
CA HIS A 125 6.86 -4.11 -14.14
C HIS A 125 6.19 -3.47 -15.36
N ASP A 126 4.93 -3.07 -15.24
CA ASP A 126 4.18 -2.43 -16.32
C ASP A 126 4.79 -1.08 -16.69
N GLY A 127 5.17 -0.28 -15.70
CA GLY A 127 5.88 0.98 -15.94
C GLY A 127 7.20 0.79 -16.69
N MET A 128 7.96 -0.26 -16.35
CA MET A 128 9.20 -0.61 -17.04
C MET A 128 8.92 -1.06 -18.48
N ASN A 129 7.95 -1.95 -18.67
CA ASN A 129 7.58 -2.48 -19.99
C ASN A 129 7.11 -1.37 -20.93
N LYS A 130 6.40 -0.37 -20.40
CA LYS A 130 5.96 0.80 -21.16
C LYS A 130 7.17 1.55 -21.77
N ILE A 131 8.20 1.83 -20.97
CA ILE A 131 9.41 2.51 -21.45
C ILE A 131 10.23 1.62 -22.39
N LEU A 132 10.37 0.33 -22.09
CA LEU A 132 11.10 -0.58 -22.98
C LEU A 132 10.41 -0.71 -24.35
N THR A 133 9.08 -0.66 -24.37
CA THR A 133 8.31 -0.62 -25.61
C THR A 133 8.52 0.68 -26.38
N GLU A 134 8.61 1.82 -25.69
CA GLU A 134 8.99 3.12 -26.29
C GLU A 134 10.42 3.11 -26.87
N MET A 135 11.32 2.30 -26.31
CA MET A 135 12.70 2.10 -26.80
C MET A 135 12.83 1.06 -27.92
N GLU A 136 11.71 0.54 -28.46
CA GLU A 136 11.67 -0.52 -29.49
C GLU A 136 12.37 -1.83 -29.09
N VAL A 137 12.49 -2.11 -27.79
CA VAL A 137 13.03 -3.38 -27.29
C VAL A 137 11.95 -4.46 -27.40
N LEU A 138 12.28 -5.60 -28.03
CA LEU A 138 11.33 -6.68 -28.31
C LEU A 138 10.75 -7.30 -27.02
N PRO A 139 9.45 -7.64 -26.97
CA PRO A 139 8.81 -8.27 -25.81
C PRO A 139 9.36 -9.66 -25.44
N ASP A 140 10.08 -10.33 -26.33
CA ASP A 140 10.71 -11.63 -25.99
C ASP A 140 11.84 -11.47 -24.96
N ASP A 141 12.36 -10.25 -24.77
CA ASP A 141 13.30 -9.88 -23.70
C ASP A 141 12.59 -9.21 -22.51
N LEU A 142 11.33 -9.53 -22.23
CA LEU A 142 10.63 -9.12 -21.00
C LEU A 142 11.37 -9.66 -19.77
N LEU A 143 12.22 -8.80 -19.20
CA LEU A 143 13.18 -9.18 -18.17
C LEU A 143 12.62 -8.97 -16.77
N ALA A 144 12.93 -9.92 -15.88
CA ALA A 144 12.74 -9.74 -14.47
C ALA A 144 13.67 -8.62 -13.94
N ILE A 145 13.12 -7.69 -13.15
CA ILE A 145 13.92 -6.63 -12.53
C ILE A 145 14.92 -7.26 -11.56
N ALA A 146 16.21 -7.03 -11.81
CA ALA A 146 17.27 -7.45 -10.93
C ALA A 146 17.45 -6.44 -9.78
N TYR A 147 16.62 -6.56 -8.75
CA TYR A 147 16.74 -5.72 -7.54
C TYR A 147 18.10 -5.89 -6.84
N ASN A 148 18.64 -7.11 -6.84
CA ASN A 148 20.01 -7.38 -6.39
C ASN A 148 20.97 -7.03 -7.52
N GLY A 149 21.74 -5.95 -7.37
CA GLY A 149 22.59 -5.43 -8.44
C GLY A 149 21.86 -4.48 -9.38
N TYR A 150 20.89 -3.72 -8.85
CA TYR A 150 20.12 -2.72 -9.58
C TYR A 150 21.00 -1.74 -10.39
N ASP A 151 22.17 -1.35 -9.87
CA ASP A 151 23.09 -0.46 -10.59
C ASP A 151 23.58 -1.07 -11.91
N THR A 152 23.83 -2.39 -11.93
CA THR A 152 24.17 -3.12 -13.17
C THR A 152 23.01 -3.13 -14.15
N PHE A 153 21.78 -3.24 -13.64
CA PHE A 153 20.57 -3.18 -14.46
C PHE A 153 20.41 -1.79 -15.11
N VAL A 154 20.56 -0.72 -14.32
CA VAL A 154 20.50 0.66 -14.81
C VAL A 154 21.57 0.92 -15.86
N VAL A 155 22.82 0.49 -15.64
CA VAL A 155 23.91 0.69 -16.62
C VAL A 155 23.67 -0.11 -17.90
N LYS A 156 23.09 -1.31 -17.81
CA LYS A 156 22.82 -2.17 -18.97
C LYS A 156 21.70 -1.63 -19.85
N TRP A 157 20.62 -1.13 -19.25
CA TRP A 157 19.40 -0.75 -19.97
C TRP A 157 19.20 0.76 -20.11
N GLY A 158 19.92 1.57 -19.33
CA GLY A 158 19.79 3.02 -19.37
C GLY A 158 18.48 3.55 -18.81
N ILE A 159 17.76 2.76 -18.00
CA ILE A 159 16.50 3.15 -17.38
C ILE A 159 16.66 3.18 -15.85
N GLU A 160 16.03 4.17 -15.22
CA GLU A 160 16.06 4.35 -13.77
C GLU A 160 14.67 4.66 -13.23
N LEU A 161 14.29 3.96 -12.16
CA LEU A 161 13.13 4.28 -11.35
C LEU A 161 13.42 5.50 -10.47
N THR A 162 12.78 6.62 -10.76
CA THR A 162 12.94 7.87 -10.02
C THR A 162 11.91 7.99 -8.89
N GLY A 163 12.22 8.82 -7.90
CA GLY A 163 11.35 9.09 -6.75
C GLY A 163 11.48 8.11 -5.58
N TRP A 164 12.09 6.92 -5.76
CA TRP A 164 12.08 5.82 -4.77
C TRP A 164 12.47 6.26 -3.34
N THR A 165 11.62 5.96 -2.35
CA THR A 165 11.73 6.50 -0.98
C THR A 165 12.92 6.00 -0.16
N LYS A 166 13.65 4.99 -0.63
CA LYS A 166 14.85 4.45 0.04
C LYS A 166 16.09 4.73 -0.80
N ALA A 167 17.22 4.90 -0.11
CA ALA A 167 18.54 5.06 -0.74
C ALA A 167 18.90 3.93 -1.73
N GLN A 168 18.28 2.75 -1.59
CA GLN A 168 18.44 1.63 -2.51
C GLN A 168 17.08 1.05 -2.92
N VAL A 169 16.89 0.86 -4.22
CA VAL A 169 15.71 0.18 -4.78
C VAL A 169 15.69 -1.25 -4.27
N THR A 170 14.65 -1.59 -3.52
CA THR A 170 14.53 -2.89 -2.85
C THR A 170 13.31 -3.62 -3.38
N ASN A 171 13.39 -4.94 -3.52
CA ASN A 171 12.25 -5.76 -3.89
C ASN A 171 11.06 -5.50 -2.93
N PRO A 172 9.86 -5.16 -3.43
CA PRO A 172 8.66 -4.97 -2.61
C PRO A 172 8.35 -6.17 -1.69
N GLY A 173 8.72 -7.38 -2.12
CA GLY A 173 8.62 -8.62 -1.34
C GLY A 173 9.34 -8.56 0.01
N ASN A 174 10.45 -7.83 0.10
CA ASN A 174 11.27 -7.70 1.30
C ASN A 174 10.78 -6.60 2.24
N ILE A 175 9.77 -5.82 1.85
CA ILE A 175 9.19 -4.80 2.72
C ILE A 175 8.23 -5.50 3.70
N THR A 176 8.54 -5.42 4.99
CA THR A 176 7.78 -6.07 6.08
C THR A 176 6.77 -5.14 6.76
N SER A 177 6.82 -3.84 6.48
CA SER A 177 5.87 -2.86 7.04
C SER A 177 4.70 -2.63 6.09
N SER A 178 3.48 -2.84 6.58
CA SER A 178 2.23 -2.56 5.85
C SER A 178 2.06 -1.08 5.51
N VAL A 179 2.49 -0.20 6.42
CA VAL A 179 2.47 1.26 6.23
C VAL A 179 3.42 1.66 5.11
N ALA A 180 4.64 1.11 5.09
CA ALA A 180 5.61 1.39 4.04
C ALA A 180 5.14 0.90 2.66
N LEU A 181 4.52 -0.28 2.61
CA LEU A 181 3.93 -0.82 1.39
C LEU A 181 2.74 0.01 0.88
N SER A 182 1.85 0.44 1.78
CA SER A 182 0.70 1.27 1.39
C SER A 182 1.13 2.64 0.86
N ARG A 183 2.16 3.25 1.47
CA ARG A 183 2.77 4.50 0.97
C ARG A 183 3.40 4.31 -0.41
N LEU A 184 4.12 3.21 -0.61
CA LEU A 184 4.72 2.87 -1.89
C LEU A 184 3.65 2.68 -2.97
N HIS A 185 2.56 1.98 -2.65
CA HIS A 185 1.43 1.79 -3.55
C HIS A 185 0.75 3.11 -3.92
N SER A 186 0.50 3.99 -2.93
CA SER A 186 -0.11 5.30 -3.19
C SER A 186 0.78 6.16 -4.11
N ALA A 187 2.06 6.29 -3.81
CA ALA A 187 2.95 7.12 -4.64
C ALA A 187 3.26 6.51 -6.03
N LEU A 188 3.07 5.20 -6.23
CA LEU A 188 3.11 4.62 -7.60
C LEU A 188 1.87 5.02 -8.40
N LYS A 189 0.73 5.19 -7.73
CA LYS A 189 -0.54 5.58 -8.34
C LYS A 189 -0.58 7.08 -8.63
N ASP A 190 0.02 7.89 -7.76
CA ASP A 190 0.07 9.35 -7.88
C ASP A 190 1.19 9.83 -8.84
N GLU A 191 1.82 8.91 -9.59
CA GLU A 191 2.94 9.15 -10.52
C GLU A 191 4.24 9.73 -9.91
N ASP A 192 4.29 9.88 -8.59
CA ASP A 192 5.51 10.26 -7.85
C ASP A 192 6.67 9.28 -8.08
N TYR A 193 6.36 8.02 -8.38
CA TYR A 193 7.33 7.04 -8.87
C TYR A 193 7.06 6.71 -10.33
N HIS A 194 8.03 7.00 -11.18
CA HIS A 194 7.98 6.61 -12.58
C HIS A 194 9.38 6.23 -13.05
N TRP A 195 9.39 5.36 -14.07
CA TRP A 195 10.61 5.05 -14.77
C TRP A 195 10.99 6.24 -15.66
N CYS A 196 12.28 6.51 -15.76
CA CYS A 196 12.85 7.54 -16.63
C CYS A 196 13.96 6.93 -17.47
N MET A 197 14.05 7.36 -18.72
CA MET A 197 15.21 7.09 -19.57
C MET A 197 16.35 8.03 -19.17
N LEU A 198 17.52 7.46 -18.90
CA LEU A 198 18.73 8.23 -18.65
C LEU A 198 19.33 8.70 -19.97
N THR A 199 19.76 9.96 -19.99
CA THR A 199 20.53 10.49 -21.13
C THR A 199 21.92 9.85 -21.19
N SER A 200 22.55 9.88 -22.36
CA SER A 200 23.88 9.27 -22.56
C SER A 200 24.97 9.88 -21.67
N SER A 201 24.78 11.11 -21.17
CA SER A 201 25.63 11.77 -20.18
C SER A 201 25.44 11.21 -18.78
N GLU A 202 24.19 11.00 -18.35
CA GLU A 202 23.86 10.47 -17.02
C GLU A 202 24.25 9.00 -16.89
N LEU A 203 24.06 8.22 -17.97
CA LEU A 203 24.47 6.82 -18.02
C LEU A 203 25.99 6.68 -17.85
N LYS A 204 26.78 7.58 -18.44
CA LYS A 204 28.25 7.59 -18.26
C LYS A 204 28.64 7.91 -16.82
N LEU A 205 28.00 8.91 -16.20
CA LEU A 205 28.24 9.24 -14.80
C LEU A 205 27.92 8.06 -13.88
N LYS A 206 26.77 7.41 -14.08
CA LYS A 206 26.40 6.22 -13.30
C LYS A 206 27.29 5.02 -13.55
N ALA A 207 27.76 4.82 -14.78
CA ALA A 207 28.74 3.79 -15.09
C ALA A 207 30.10 4.06 -14.42
N GLU A 208 30.50 5.31 -14.27
CA GLU A 208 31.71 5.71 -13.55
C GLU A 208 31.56 5.54 -12.04
N GLU A 209 30.41 5.91 -11.47
CA GLU A 209 30.08 5.63 -10.06
C GLU A 209 30.08 4.13 -9.78
N TYR A 210 29.43 3.33 -10.63
CA TYR A 210 29.45 1.88 -10.53
C TYR A 210 30.88 1.32 -10.57
N LYS A 211 31.73 1.82 -11.48
CA LYS A 211 33.15 1.42 -11.53
C LYS A 211 33.89 1.80 -10.26
N LYS A 212 33.62 2.96 -9.66
CA LYS A 212 34.21 3.38 -8.38
C LYS A 212 33.78 2.45 -7.25
N HIS A 213 32.50 2.08 -7.17
CA HIS A 213 31.99 1.12 -6.18
C HIS A 213 32.54 -0.30 -6.38
N LEU A 214 32.77 -0.71 -7.62
CA LEU A 214 33.39 -2.00 -7.96
C LEU A 214 34.88 -2.04 -7.53
N ILE A 215 35.60 -0.94 -7.74
CA ILE A 215 37.02 -0.79 -7.34
C ILE A 215 37.17 -0.69 -5.82
N ASN A 216 36.23 -0.01 -5.14
CA ASN A 216 36.21 0.09 -3.67
C ASN A 216 35.78 -1.21 -2.97
N GLY A 217 35.32 -2.23 -3.71
CA GLY A 217 35.04 -3.56 -3.16
C GLY A 217 33.70 -3.68 -2.42
N GLU A 218 32.80 -2.70 -2.53
CA GLU A 218 31.47 -2.74 -1.94
C GLU A 218 30.52 -3.71 -2.67
N ILE A 219 30.82 -4.02 -3.93
CA ILE A 219 30.06 -4.96 -4.76
C ILE A 219 30.91 -6.22 -4.97
N LYS A 220 30.49 -7.35 -4.39
CA LYS A 220 31.18 -8.64 -4.58
C LYS A 220 31.04 -9.08 -6.04
N SER A 221 32.16 -9.19 -6.76
CA SER A 221 32.15 -9.86 -8.07
C SER A 221 31.64 -11.28 -7.88
N HIS A 222 30.63 -11.70 -8.64
CA HIS A 222 30.17 -13.08 -8.60
C HIS A 222 31.33 -14.01 -8.90
N ALA A 223 31.64 -14.91 -7.96
CA ALA A 223 32.66 -15.92 -8.16
C ALA A 223 32.32 -16.75 -9.40
N THR A 224 33.26 -16.81 -10.34
CA THR A 224 33.16 -17.67 -11.51
C THR A 224 33.00 -19.11 -11.03
N HIS A 225 31.87 -19.75 -11.35
CA HIS A 225 31.63 -21.14 -10.98
C HIS A 225 32.79 -22.02 -11.47
N SER A 226 33.29 -22.91 -10.61
CA SER A 226 34.45 -23.77 -10.88
C SER A 226 34.29 -24.67 -12.12
N ASP A 227 33.05 -24.87 -12.58
CA ASP A 227 32.73 -25.72 -13.72
C ASP A 227 32.88 -25.03 -15.08
N LYS A 228 33.22 -23.74 -15.10
CA LYS A 228 33.49 -23.01 -16.34
C LYS A 228 34.85 -23.42 -16.91
N GLY A 229 34.89 -24.59 -17.56
CA GLY A 229 36.08 -25.12 -18.24
C GLY A 229 36.26 -26.64 -18.14
N THR A 230 35.50 -27.33 -17.29
CA THR A 230 35.66 -28.77 -17.08
C THR A 230 35.05 -29.55 -18.24
N LYS A 231 35.90 -30.10 -19.12
CA LYS A 231 35.47 -31.00 -20.21
C LYS A 231 34.68 -32.17 -19.61
N LYS A 232 33.41 -32.32 -19.98
CA LYS A 232 32.59 -33.51 -19.65
C LYS A 232 33.36 -34.77 -20.05
N LYS A 233 33.64 -35.65 -19.09
CA LYS A 233 34.18 -36.99 -19.39
C LYS A 233 33.15 -37.73 -20.24
N ALA A 234 33.55 -38.12 -21.45
CA ALA A 234 32.77 -38.98 -22.32
C ALA A 234 32.52 -40.31 -21.60
N GLY A 235 31.25 -40.62 -21.33
CA GLY A 235 30.85 -41.88 -20.71
C GLY A 235 31.12 -43.05 -21.66
N ILE A 236 31.91 -44.01 -21.20
CA ILE A 236 32.08 -45.32 -21.85
C ILE A 236 30.77 -46.09 -21.67
N SER A 237 30.04 -46.28 -22.77
CA SER A 237 28.88 -47.15 -22.83
C SER A 237 29.34 -48.61 -22.87
N MET A 238 29.23 -49.33 -21.75
CA MET A 238 29.34 -50.79 -21.75
C MET A 238 28.03 -51.39 -22.26
N ASN A 239 28.04 -51.86 -23.50
CA ASN A 239 27.03 -52.78 -24.03
C ASN A 239 27.15 -54.13 -23.32
N THR A 240 26.10 -54.54 -22.63
CA THR A 240 25.92 -55.93 -22.16
C THR A 240 25.33 -56.75 -23.31
N VAL A 241 26.09 -57.74 -23.78
CA VAL A 241 25.67 -58.74 -24.76
C VAL A 241 24.84 -59.83 -24.08
N LYS A 242 23.84 -60.34 -24.81
CA LYS A 242 22.97 -61.48 -24.47
C LYS A 242 23.74 -62.76 -24.19
#